data_AF-S3H5P7-F1
#
_entry.id   AF-S3H5P7-F1
#
_cell.length_a   1.000
_cell.length_b   1.000
_cell.length_c   1.000
_cell.angle_alpha   90.00
_cell.angle_beta   90.00
_cell.angle_gamma   90.00
#
_symmetry.space_group_name_H-M   'P 1'
#
loop_
_entity.id
_entity.type
_entity.pdbx_description
1 polymer ?
#
loop_
_entity_poly.entity_id
_entity_poly.type
_entity_poly.pdbx_seq_one_letter_code
_entity_poly.pdbx_strand_id
1 'polypeptide(L)'
;MRRGDIVAVALTGNFGKPRPALIIQADQFDATGTVTVLLISSTLADAPLIRPTIEATALNGLRKVSQVMVDKTMSVKRDRVGSVIGRLEDDAILAVTRSLAVFLGIA
;
A
#
# COMPACT_ATOMS: atom_id res chain seq x y z
N MET A 1 12.82 1.58 3.42
CA MET A 1 11.40 1.96 3.29
C MET A 1 11.30 3.09 2.30
N ARG A 2 10.91 2.76 1.08
CA ARG A 2 10.78 3.68 -0.05
C ARG A 2 9.43 3.47 -0.71
N ARG A 3 9.05 4.40 -1.58
CA ARG A 3 7.86 4.29 -2.42
C ARG A 3 7.86 2.96 -3.18
N GLY A 4 6.74 2.24 -3.14
CA GLY A 4 6.61 0.93 -3.76
C GLY A 4 6.91 -0.25 -2.84
N ASP A 5 7.59 -0.04 -1.70
CA ASP A 5 7.79 -1.11 -0.71
C ASP A 5 6.42 -1.55 -0.13
N ILE A 6 6.23 -2.86 -0.02
CA ILE A 6 5.15 -3.48 0.73
C ILE A 6 5.67 -3.80 2.11
N VAL A 7 4.96 -3.34 3.14
CA VAL A 7 5.37 -3.40 4.54
C VAL A 7 4.26 -3.98 5.40
N ALA A 8 4.63 -4.62 6.51
CA ALA A 8 3.66 -4.99 7.53
C ALA A 8 3.33 -3.76 8.39
N VAL A 9 2.06 -3.39 8.49
CA VAL A 9 1.58 -2.36 9.44
C VAL A 9 0.68 -2.99 10.50
N ALA A 10 0.93 -2.64 11.76
CA ALA A 10 0.06 -2.97 12.87
C ALA A 10 -0.72 -1.70 13.26
N LEU A 11 -1.97 -1.63 12.85
CA LEU A 11 -2.86 -0.52 13.22
C LEU A 11 -3.55 -0.85 14.53
N THR A 12 -3.56 0.11 15.46
CA THR A 12 -4.36 0.02 16.69
C THR A 12 -5.85 0.04 16.34
N GLY A 13 -6.67 -0.81 16.99
CA GLY A 13 -8.13 -0.93 16.74
C GLY A 13 -8.52 -2.27 16.09
N ASN A 14 -9.55 -2.28 15.23
CA ASN A 14 -10.14 -3.48 14.58
C ASN A 14 -9.20 -4.30 13.67
N PHE A 15 -7.90 -4.00 13.66
CA PHE A 15 -6.91 -4.57 12.75
C PHE A 15 -5.77 -5.28 13.49
N GLY A 16 -6.06 -6.00 14.58
CA GLY A 16 -5.09 -6.61 15.50
C GLY A 16 -4.08 -7.63 14.93
N LYS A 17 -4.11 -7.94 13.63
CA LYS A 17 -3.06 -8.70 12.93
C LYS A 17 -2.30 -7.76 12.00
N PRO A 18 -0.96 -7.80 11.96
CA PRO A 18 -0.18 -7.05 10.98
C PRO A 18 -0.70 -7.31 9.56
N ARG A 19 -0.95 -6.24 8.80
CA ARG A 19 -1.45 -6.32 7.42
C ARG A 19 -0.44 -5.75 6.44
N PRO A 20 -0.35 -6.29 5.22
CA PRO A 20 0.44 -5.68 4.17
C PRO A 20 -0.13 -4.29 3.81
N ALA A 21 0.75 -3.34 3.60
CA ALA A 21 0.44 -2.01 3.11
C ALA A 21 1.53 -1.55 2.13
N LEU A 22 1.12 -0.80 1.11
CA LEU A 22 2.00 -0.22 0.09
C LEU A 22 2.42 1.19 0.51
N ILE A 23 3.72 1.46 0.54
CA ILE A 23 4.23 2.84 0.72
C ILE A 23 4.01 3.63 -0.57
N ILE A 24 3.28 4.74 -0.45
CA ILE A 24 3.01 5.66 -1.57
C ILE A 24 3.73 7.00 -1.44
N GLN A 25 4.26 7.31 -0.26
CA GLN A 25 5.00 8.54 0.01
C GLN A 25 6.25 8.63 -0.86
N ALA A 26 6.49 9.79 -1.46
CA ALA A 26 7.70 10.04 -2.24
C ALA A 26 8.96 9.99 -1.36
N ASP A 27 10.04 9.42 -1.90
CA ASP A 27 11.28 9.14 -1.18
C ASP A 27 11.96 10.40 -0.61
N GLN A 28 11.75 11.55 -1.25
CA GLN A 28 12.26 12.86 -0.80
C GLN A 28 11.73 13.30 0.58
N PHE A 29 10.68 12.66 1.09
CA PHE A 29 10.08 12.96 2.40
C PHE A 29 10.45 11.90 3.45
N ASP A 30 11.54 11.16 3.29
CA ASP A 30 11.97 10.10 4.23
C ASP A 30 12.24 10.59 5.66
N ALA A 31 12.53 11.87 5.86
CA ALA A 31 12.76 12.49 7.16
C ALA A 31 11.48 12.78 7.99
N THR A 32 10.28 12.63 7.43
CA THR A 32 9.02 12.88 8.18
C THR A 32 8.80 11.84 9.28
N GLY A 33 8.17 12.18 10.41
CA GLY A 33 7.91 11.23 11.50
C GLY A 33 6.93 10.08 11.16
N THR A 34 6.16 10.24 10.08
CA THR A 34 5.22 9.24 9.56
C THR A 34 5.55 8.86 8.12
N VAL A 35 5.05 7.71 7.69
CA VAL A 35 5.02 7.27 6.29
C VAL A 35 3.57 7.10 5.83
N THR A 36 3.26 7.62 4.63
CA THR A 36 1.94 7.43 4.00
C THR A 36 1.87 6.10 3.26
N VAL A 37 0.86 5.30 3.59
CA VAL A 37 0.62 3.97 2.99
C VAL A 37 -0.83 3.78 2.53
N LEU A 38 -1.04 2.85 1.61
CA LEU A 38 -2.34 2.28 1.25
C LEU A 38 -2.41 0.84 1.78
N LEU A 39 -3.53 0.45 2.37
CA LEU A 39 -3.70 -0.94 2.80
C LEU A 39 -3.84 -1.91 1.63
N ILE A 40 -3.46 -3.16 1.84
CA ILE A 40 -3.63 -4.26 0.88
C ILE A 40 -4.52 -5.33 1.50
N SER A 41 -5.43 -5.88 0.70
CA SER A 41 -6.35 -6.95 1.11
C SER A 41 -6.44 -8.04 0.06
N SER A 42 -6.40 -9.30 0.49
CA SER A 42 -6.73 -10.45 -0.37
C SER A 42 -8.23 -10.75 -0.40
N THR A 43 -9.04 -10.01 0.36
CA THR A 43 -10.51 -10.01 0.21
C THR A 43 -10.83 -9.06 -0.93
N LEU A 44 -11.17 -9.64 -2.08
CA LEU A 44 -11.43 -8.90 -3.31
C LEU A 44 -12.82 -8.26 -3.27
N ALA A 45 -12.93 -7.06 -3.83
CA ALA A 45 -14.17 -6.34 -4.00
C ALA A 45 -14.32 -5.87 -5.44
N ASP A 46 -15.56 -5.82 -5.92
CA ASP A 46 -15.91 -5.30 -7.24
C ASP A 46 -16.00 -3.76 -7.20
N ALA A 47 -14.83 -3.11 -7.29
CA ALA A 47 -14.72 -1.65 -7.31
C ALA A 47 -13.47 -1.22 -8.09
N PRO A 48 -13.46 -1.38 -9.43
CA PRO A 48 -12.25 -1.31 -10.26
C PRO A 48 -11.50 0.01 -10.18
N LEU A 49 -12.19 1.14 -9.90
CA LEU A 49 -11.55 2.44 -9.79
C LEU A 49 -10.67 2.61 -8.53
N ILE A 50 -11.04 1.96 -7.41
CA ILE A 50 -10.39 2.14 -6.10
C ILE A 50 -9.79 0.85 -5.52
N ARG A 51 -9.90 -0.26 -6.26
CA ARG A 51 -9.35 -1.57 -5.92
C ARG A 51 -8.43 -2.12 -7.03
N PRO A 52 -7.31 -1.46 -7.37
CA PRO A 52 -6.33 -2.03 -8.30
C PRO A 52 -5.88 -3.42 -7.84
N THR A 53 -6.06 -4.42 -8.71
CA THR A 53 -5.65 -5.81 -8.46
C THR A 53 -4.16 -5.96 -8.68
N ILE A 54 -3.50 -6.71 -7.80
CA ILE A 54 -2.08 -7.06 -7.86
C ILE A 54 -1.94 -8.57 -7.72
N GLU A 55 -1.18 -9.16 -8.65
CA GLU A 55 -0.85 -10.58 -8.62
C GLU A 55 0.20 -10.88 -7.55
N ALA A 56 0.19 -12.10 -7.01
CA ALA A 56 1.22 -12.53 -6.08
C ALA A 56 2.51 -12.85 -6.84
N THR A 57 3.62 -12.22 -6.46
CA THR A 57 4.92 -12.46 -7.09
C THR A 57 6.01 -12.66 -6.03
N ALA A 58 7.14 -13.22 -6.45
CA ALA A 58 8.31 -13.34 -5.59
C ALA A 58 8.88 -11.96 -5.19
N LEU A 59 8.73 -10.94 -6.05
CA LEU A 59 9.22 -9.59 -5.80
C LEU A 59 8.37 -8.87 -4.75
N ASN A 60 7.05 -8.96 -4.86
CA ASN A 60 6.14 -8.26 -3.96
C ASN A 60 5.86 -9.03 -2.66
N GLY A 61 6.22 -10.32 -2.60
CA GLY A 61 6.15 -11.15 -1.40
C GLY A 61 4.73 -11.48 -0.96
N LEU A 62 3.72 -11.17 -1.77
CA LEU A 62 2.34 -11.55 -1.51
C LEU A 62 2.13 -13.03 -1.79
N ARG A 63 1.19 -13.64 -1.06
CA ARG A 63 0.86 -15.07 -1.17
C ARG A 63 -0.42 -15.35 -1.94
N LYS A 64 -1.22 -14.32 -2.21
CA LYS A 64 -2.51 -14.40 -2.88
C LYS A 64 -2.69 -13.14 -3.73
N VAL A 65 -3.48 -13.28 -4.80
CA VAL A 65 -4.05 -12.12 -5.51
C VAL A 65 -4.67 -11.19 -4.48
N SER A 66 -4.31 -9.92 -4.56
CA SER A 66 -4.71 -8.91 -3.59
C SER A 66 -5.14 -7.64 -4.31
N GLN A 67 -5.75 -6.72 -3.58
CA GLN A 67 -6.10 -5.40 -4.08
C GLN A 67 -5.49 -4.33 -3.18
N VAL A 68 -4.95 -3.29 -3.80
CA VAL A 68 -4.58 -2.06 -3.11
C VAL A 68 -5.85 -1.28 -2.81
N MET A 69 -5.97 -0.77 -1.59
CA MET A 69 -7.15 -0.06 -1.13
C MET A 69 -6.93 1.45 -1.19
N VAL A 70 -7.18 2.06 -2.36
CA VAL A 70 -6.90 3.48 -2.63
C VAL A 70 -7.65 4.42 -1.68
N ASP A 71 -8.87 4.04 -1.28
CA ASP A 71 -9.70 4.75 -0.29
C ASP A 71 -9.19 4.64 1.16
N LYS A 72 -8.19 3.79 1.43
CA LYS A 72 -7.62 3.55 2.76
C LYS A 72 -6.20 4.09 2.87
N THR A 73 -6.02 5.35 2.48
CA THR A 73 -4.78 6.11 2.71
C THR A 73 -4.63 6.41 4.21
N MET A 74 -3.43 6.18 4.74
CA MET A 74 -3.13 6.38 6.15
C MET A 74 -1.70 6.85 6.36
N SER A 75 -1.50 7.61 7.43
CA SER A 75 -0.17 7.99 7.93
C SER A 75 0.17 7.14 9.14
N VAL A 76 1.26 6.38 9.05
CA VAL A 76 1.72 5.47 10.12
C VAL A 76 3.04 5.98 10.66
N LYS A 77 3.22 6.01 11.99
CA LYS A 77 4.52 6.34 12.58
C LYS A 77 5.57 5.34 12.12
N ARG A 78 6.76 5.80 11.73
CA ARG A 78 7.80 4.92 11.17
C ARG A 78 8.20 3.80 12.13
N ASP A 79 8.23 4.08 13.43
CA ASP A 79 8.52 3.10 14.50
C ASP A 79 7.43 2.01 14.67
N ARG A 80 6.25 2.20 14.08
CA ARG A 80 5.14 1.23 14.06
C ARG A 80 5.06 0.45 12.75
N VAL A 81 5.92 0.75 11.79
CA VAL A 81 5.98 -0.04 10.56
C VAL A 81 6.96 -1.19 10.75
N GLY A 82 6.49 -2.40 10.43
CA GLY A 82 7.28 -3.62 10.49
C GLY A 82 8.23 -3.76 9.29
N SER A 83 8.73 -4.98 9.11
CA SER A 83 9.64 -5.30 8.03
C SER A 83 9.03 -5.09 6.64
N VAL A 84 9.89 -4.80 5.67
CA VAL A 84 9.55 -4.85 4.25
C VAL A 84 9.29 -6.32 3.89
N ILE A 85 8.13 -6.57 3.29
CA ILE A 85 7.66 -7.86 2.79
C ILE A 85 8.20 -8.09 1.37
N GLY A 86 8.21 -7.03 0.57
CA GLY A 86 8.62 -7.05 -0.82
C GLY A 86 8.42 -5.67 -1.45
N ARG A 87 8.42 -5.61 -2.77
CA ARG A 87 8.19 -4.37 -3.53
C ARG A 87 7.23 -4.62 -4.68
N LEU A 88 6.35 -3.66 -4.91
CA LEU A 88 5.45 -3.70 -6.05
C LEU A 88 6.21 -3.39 -7.34
N GLU A 89 5.83 -4.06 -8.43
CA GLU A 89 6.33 -3.84 -9.77
C GLU A 89 6.04 -2.39 -10.24
N ASP A 90 6.90 -1.83 -11.10
CA ASP A 90 6.82 -0.41 -11.46
C ASP A 90 5.53 -0.06 -12.24
N ASP A 91 5.04 -0.98 -13.07
CA ASP A 91 3.77 -0.85 -13.80
C ASP A 91 2.55 -0.89 -12.87
N ALA A 92 2.58 -1.76 -11.86
CA ALA A 92 1.57 -1.82 -10.82
C ALA A 92 1.59 -0.57 -9.92
N ILE A 93 2.78 -0.04 -9.59
CA ILE A 93 2.91 1.26 -8.90
C ILE A 93 2.27 2.37 -9.74
N LEU A 94 2.52 2.40 -11.05
CA LEU A 94 1.92 3.39 -11.95
C LEU A 94 0.39 3.28 -11.99
N ALA A 95 -0.16 2.07 -12.05
CA ALA A 95 -1.61 1.84 -12.01
C ALA A 95 -2.23 2.35 -10.71
N VAL A 96 -1.63 2.02 -9.56
CA VAL A 96 -2.05 2.53 -8.24
C VAL A 96 -1.97 4.06 -8.18
N THR A 97 -0.90 4.65 -8.73
CA THR A 97 -0.72 6.11 -8.76
C THR A 97 -1.86 6.80 -9.51
N ARG A 98 -2.24 6.26 -10.66
CA ARG A 98 -3.35 6.79 -11.47
C ARG A 98 -4.69 6.66 -10.74
N SER A 99 -4.98 5.49 -10.17
CA SER A 99 -6.19 5.30 -9.36
C SER A 99 -6.25 6.25 -8.16
N LEU A 100 -5.12 6.50 -7.51
CA LEU A 100 -5.04 7.45 -6.39
C LEU A 100 -5.29 8.89 -6.85
N ALA A 101 -4.71 9.32 -7.97
CA ALA A 101 -4.95 10.65 -8.52
C ALA A 101 -6.44 10.86 -8.87
N VAL A 102 -7.08 9.87 -9.49
CA VAL A 102 -8.52 9.87 -9.78
C VAL A 102 -9.34 9.94 -8.50
N PHE A 103 -9.02 9.10 -7.50
CA PHE A 103 -9.74 9.08 -6.23
C PHE A 103 -9.66 10.41 -5.47
N LEU A 104 -8.52 11.10 -5.54
CA LEU A 104 -8.30 12.40 -4.90
C LEU A 104 -8.78 13.60 -5.73
N GLY A 105 -9.22 13.39 -6.98
CA GLY A 105 -9.68 14.48 -7.85
C GLY A 105 -8.56 15.40 -8.35
N ILE A 106 -7.35 14.86 -8.55
CA ILE A 106 -6.14 15.61 -8.97
C ILE A 106 -5.52 15.05 -10.25
N ALA A 107 -6.30 14.28 -11.01
CA ALA A 107 -5.89 13.68 -12.29
C ALA A 107 -6.09 14.63 -13.47
#